data_AF-A0A3C1L0I3-F1
#
_entry.id   AF-A0A3C1L0I3-F1
#
_cell.length_a   1.000
_cell.length_b   1.000
_cell.length_c   1.000
_cell.angle_alpha   90.00
_cell.angle_beta   90.00
_cell.angle_gamma   90.00
#
_symmetry.space_group_name_H-M   'P 1'
#
loop_
_entity.id
_entity.type
_entity.pdbx_description
1 polymer ?
#
loop_
_entity_poly.entity_id
_entity_poly.type
_entity_poly.pdbx_seq_one_letter_code
_entity_poly.pdbx_strand_id
1 'polypeptide(L)'
;MTGALLSIQDPSNMPKTSNEQGQPKNIRVGSVIDLTDKLPPPPEHVESIELKEAELKAKLPFSEIALPEPLRKAVDDLGFTHCTPIQAASLKATLDGRDLMGQAQTGTGKTATFLLTVIN
;
A
#
# COMPACT_ATOMS: atom_id res chain seq x y z
N MET A 1 26.33 10.38 28.94
CA MET A 1 25.27 9.70 28.17
C MET A 1 23.96 10.45 28.41
N THR A 2 23.97 11.78 28.36
CA THR A 2 23.62 12.63 27.21
C THR A 2 22.14 12.53 26.85
N GLY A 3 21.30 13.22 27.63
CA GLY A 3 19.92 13.53 27.25
C GLY A 3 19.91 14.79 26.38
N ALA A 4 19.26 14.73 25.22
CA ALA A 4 19.06 15.89 24.36
C ALA A 4 17.84 16.68 24.87
N LEU A 5 18.08 17.90 25.34
CA LEU A 5 17.06 18.93 25.57
C LEU A 5 16.69 19.54 24.21
N LEU A 6 15.49 19.26 23.69
CA LEU A 6 14.92 20.06 22.59
C LEU A 6 14.41 21.38 23.18
N SER A 7 15.11 22.47 22.90
CA SER A 7 14.63 23.83 23.16
C SER A 7 13.59 24.18 22.09
N ILE A 8 12.33 24.38 22.50
CA ILE A 8 11.30 24.95 21.62
C ILE A 8 11.59 26.45 21.51
N GLN A 9 11.99 26.90 20.31
CA GLN A 9 12.18 28.31 19.99
C GLN A 9 10.80 28.95 19.71
N ASP A 10 10.50 30.06 20.35
CA ASP A 10 9.27 30.85 20.17
C ASP A 10 9.19 31.39 18.71
N PRO A 11 8.14 31.05 17.94
CA PRO A 11 7.97 31.50 16.56
C PRO A 11 7.74 33.01 16.40
N SER A 12 7.60 33.75 17.51
CA SER A 12 7.30 35.19 17.51
C SER A 12 8.49 36.08 17.17
N ASN A 13 9.72 35.54 17.07
CA ASN A 13 10.94 36.34 16.86
C ASN A 13 11.77 35.94 15.64
N MET A 14 11.13 35.82 14.47
CA MET A 14 11.84 35.69 13.18
C MET A 14 11.94 37.07 12.50
N PRO A 15 13.14 37.51 12.07
CA PRO A 15 13.28 38.77 11.36
C PRO A 15 12.57 38.69 10.00
N LYS A 16 11.64 39.60 9.75
CA LYS A 16 11.00 39.76 8.44
C LYS A 16 12.00 40.40 7.49
N THR A 17 12.55 39.64 6.55
CA THR A 17 13.28 40.20 5.42
C THR A 17 12.31 40.46 4.28
N SER A 18 12.03 41.73 4.02
CA SER A 18 11.42 42.21 2.79
C SER A 18 12.36 43.24 2.16
N ASN A 19 12.73 43.03 0.90
CA ASN A 19 12.85 44.03 -0.18
C ASN A 19 13.55 43.39 -1.40
N GLU A 20 13.46 43.84 -2.65
CA GLU A 20 12.56 44.67 -3.48
C GLU A 20 13.04 44.36 -4.92
N GLN A 21 12.14 44.29 -5.91
CA GLN A 21 12.39 44.04 -7.36
C GLN A 21 12.49 42.57 -7.80
N GLY A 22 11.35 41.90 -7.78
CA GLY A 22 11.12 40.67 -8.54
C GLY A 22 9.63 40.47 -8.69
N GLN A 23 8.98 41.32 -9.49
CA GLN A 23 7.56 41.17 -9.75
C GLN A 23 7.31 39.72 -10.23
N PRO A 24 6.47 38.93 -9.55
CA PRO A 24 6.21 37.58 -9.99
C PRO A 24 5.62 37.70 -11.38
N LYS A 25 6.31 37.13 -12.37
CA LYS A 25 5.70 36.90 -13.67
C LYS A 25 4.44 36.11 -13.37
N ASN A 26 3.28 36.70 -13.66
CA ASN A 26 2.03 35.95 -13.69
C ASN A 26 2.21 34.92 -14.80
N ILE A 27 2.77 33.77 -14.46
CA ILE A 27 2.63 32.56 -15.25
C ILE A 27 1.12 32.41 -15.31
N ARG A 28 0.53 32.65 -16.48
CA ARG A 28 -0.82 32.16 -16.76
C ARG A 28 -0.76 30.70 -16.36
N VAL A 29 -1.37 30.35 -15.24
CA VAL A 29 -1.67 28.98 -14.89
C VAL A 29 -2.57 28.53 -16.03
N GLY A 30 -1.95 28.02 -17.09
CA GLY A 30 -2.64 27.46 -18.22
C GLY A 30 -3.40 26.30 -17.63
N SER A 31 -4.71 26.47 -17.52
CA SER A 31 -5.68 25.50 -17.05
C SER A 31 -5.18 24.72 -15.84
N VAL A 32 -5.59 25.09 -14.62
CA VAL A 32 -5.62 24.10 -13.54
C VAL A 32 -6.36 22.90 -14.12
N ILE A 33 -5.64 21.83 -14.43
CA ILE A 33 -6.23 20.61 -14.93
C ILE A 33 -6.92 20.07 -13.68
N ASP A 34 -8.22 20.28 -13.58
CA ASP A 34 -8.97 19.68 -12.51
C ASP A 34 -8.93 18.17 -12.72
N LEU A 35 -8.00 17.50 -12.03
CA LEU A 35 -7.80 16.06 -12.11
C LEU A 35 -9.00 15.31 -11.51
N THR A 36 -9.91 15.99 -10.81
CA THR A 36 -11.10 15.36 -10.23
C THR A 36 -12.11 14.91 -11.28
N ASP A 37 -12.21 15.61 -12.42
CA ASP A 37 -13.09 15.23 -13.54
C ASP A 37 -12.65 13.95 -14.28
N LYS A 38 -11.42 13.47 -14.04
CA LYS A 38 -10.85 12.29 -14.71
C LYS A 38 -10.75 11.05 -13.84
N LEU A 39 -11.03 11.15 -12.54
CA LEU A 39 -10.96 9.99 -11.68
C LEU A 39 -12.26 9.19 -11.85
N PRO A 40 -12.20 7.89 -12.16
CA PRO A 40 -13.39 7.05 -12.10
C PRO A 40 -14.01 7.17 -10.70
N PRO A 41 -15.35 7.16 -10.59
CA PRO A 41 -16.00 7.17 -9.28
C PRO A 41 -15.45 6.01 -8.45
N PRO A 42 -15.20 6.21 -7.14
CA PRO A 42 -14.77 5.12 -6.27
C PRO A 42 -15.72 3.94 -6.42
N PRO A 43 -15.22 2.69 -6.36
CA PRO A 43 -16.09 1.53 -6.44
C PRO A 43 -17.20 1.65 -5.40
N GLU A 44 -18.45 1.69 -5.87
CA GLU A 44 -19.63 1.93 -5.02
C GLU A 44 -19.80 0.84 -3.95
N HIS A 45 -19.17 -0.33 -4.15
CA HIS A 45 -19.21 -1.48 -3.26
C HIS A 45 -17.80 -2.00 -2.98
N VAL A 46 -17.25 -1.64 -1.82
CA VAL A 46 -16.09 -2.32 -1.23
C VAL A 46 -16.62 -3.47 -0.38
N GLU A 47 -16.38 -4.70 -0.80
CA GLU A 47 -16.66 -5.87 0.04
C GLU A 47 -15.61 -5.96 1.15
N SER A 48 -16.01 -5.61 2.37
CA SER A 48 -15.16 -5.76 3.55
C SER A 48 -15.16 -7.21 4.00
N ILE A 49 -14.01 -7.87 3.90
CA ILE A 49 -13.82 -9.23 4.41
C ILE A 49 -13.14 -9.15 5.77
N GLU A 50 -13.85 -9.60 6.79
CA GLU A 50 -13.33 -9.73 8.15
C GLU A 50 -13.08 -11.21 8.44
N LEU A 51 -11.80 -11.59 8.57
CA LEU A 51 -11.42 -12.99 8.72
C LEU A 51 -11.91 -13.54 10.06
N LYS A 52 -12.68 -14.63 10.00
CA LYS A 52 -13.15 -15.32 11.20
C LYS A 52 -12.01 -16.13 11.83
N GLU A 53 -12.06 -16.38 13.13
CA GLU A 53 -11.03 -17.19 13.83
C GLU A 53 -10.77 -18.56 13.19
N ALA A 54 -11.81 -19.18 12.61
CA ALA A 54 -11.67 -20.45 11.90
C ALA A 54 -10.80 -20.32 10.63
N GLU A 55 -10.90 -19.20 9.92
CA GLU A 55 -10.11 -18.89 8.72
C GLU A 55 -8.68 -18.52 9.08
N LEU A 56 -8.45 -17.95 10.27
CA LEU A 56 -7.11 -17.79 10.82
C LEU A 56 -6.39 -19.11 11.11
N LYS A 57 -7.15 -20.19 11.33
CA LYS A 57 -6.60 -21.53 11.61
C LYS A 57 -6.49 -22.40 10.36
N ALA A 58 -7.19 -22.05 9.29
CA ALA A 58 -7.14 -22.78 8.03
C ALA A 58 -5.75 -22.64 7.40
N LYS A 59 -5.17 -23.77 6.98
CA LYS A 59 -3.88 -23.82 6.29
C LYS A 59 -4.10 -24.18 4.83
N LEU A 60 -4.18 -23.17 3.98
CA LEU A 60 -4.23 -23.35 2.53
C LEU A 60 -2.80 -23.62 2.02
N PRO A 61 -2.50 -24.78 1.41
CA PRO A 61 -1.19 -25.02 0.84
C PRO A 61 -0.96 -24.16 -0.41
N PHE A 62 0.26 -23.69 -0.62
CA PHE A 62 0.60 -22.89 -1.82
C PHE A 62 0.41 -23.67 -3.13
N SER A 63 0.45 -25.00 -3.08
CA SER A 63 0.18 -25.88 -4.22
C SER A 63 -1.25 -25.78 -4.76
N GLU A 64 -2.20 -25.29 -3.97
CA GLU A 64 -3.59 -25.06 -4.40
C GLU A 64 -3.78 -23.67 -5.05
N ILE A 65 -2.78 -22.80 -4.98
CA ILE A 65 -2.79 -21.50 -5.68
C ILE A 65 -2.35 -21.73 -7.12
N ALA A 66 -3.13 -21.21 -8.07
CA ALA A 66 -2.84 -21.28 -9.49
C ALA A 66 -1.72 -20.29 -9.86
N LEU A 67 -0.46 -20.71 -9.66
CA LEU A 67 0.73 -19.96 -10.05
C LEU A 67 1.40 -20.58 -11.28
N PRO A 68 1.97 -19.77 -12.20
CA PRO A 68 2.89 -20.22 -13.23
C PRO A 68 4.05 -21.03 -12.64
N GLU A 69 4.57 -21.99 -13.40
CA GLU A 69 5.63 -22.90 -12.94
C GLU A 69 6.86 -22.18 -12.36
N PRO A 70 7.40 -21.10 -12.98
CA PRO A 70 8.56 -20.40 -12.42
C PRO A 70 8.29 -19.80 -11.03
N LEU A 71 7.08 -19.26 -10.82
CA LEU A 71 6.68 -18.70 -9.53
C LEU A 71 6.44 -19.79 -8.50
N ARG A 72 5.79 -20.89 -8.87
CA ARG A 72 5.61 -22.03 -7.97
C ARG A 72 6.96 -22.56 -7.49
N LYS A 73 7.92 -22.76 -8.40
CA LYS A 73 9.27 -23.19 -8.03
C LYS A 73 9.95 -22.20 -7.09
N ALA A 74 9.83 -20.89 -7.34
CA ALA A 74 10.42 -19.89 -6.46
C ALA A 74 9.80 -19.89 -5.05
N VAL A 75 8.48 -20.08 -4.95
CA VAL A 75 7.76 -20.23 -3.67
C VAL A 75 8.25 -21.47 -2.92
N ASP A 76 8.41 -22.60 -3.63
CA ASP A 76 8.93 -23.85 -3.06
C ASP A 76 10.40 -23.72 -2.60
N ASP A 77 11.26 -23.11 -3.42
CA ASP A 77 12.68 -22.88 -3.12
C ASP A 77 12.86 -21.98 -1.87
N LEU A 78 11.93 -21.04 -1.64
CA LEU A 78 11.88 -20.20 -0.45
C LEU A 78 11.31 -20.91 0.78
N GLY A 79 10.79 -22.13 0.63
CA GLY A 79 10.23 -22.94 1.71
C GLY A 79 8.81 -22.53 2.13
N PHE A 80 8.09 -21.80 1.27
CA PHE A 80 6.70 -21.41 1.55
C PHE A 80 5.73 -22.54 1.22
N THR A 81 5.35 -23.29 2.24
CA THR A 81 4.45 -24.46 2.07
C THR A 81 2.97 -24.11 2.16
N HIS A 82 2.60 -23.18 3.05
CA HIS A 82 1.22 -22.79 3.30
C HIS A 82 1.07 -21.27 3.35
N CYS A 83 -0.05 -20.78 2.83
CA CYS A 83 -0.42 -19.39 2.93
C CYS A 83 -0.73 -19.01 4.38
N THR A 84 -0.38 -17.79 4.77
CA THR A 84 -0.97 -17.15 5.95
C THR A 84 -2.46 -16.87 5.69
N PRO A 85 -3.28 -16.67 6.73
CA PRO A 85 -4.71 -16.38 6.54
C PRO A 85 -4.98 -15.18 5.63
N ILE A 86 -4.21 -14.10 5.77
CA ILE A 86 -4.35 -12.92 4.92
C ILE A 86 -3.89 -13.18 3.48
N GLN A 87 -2.89 -14.05 3.28
CA GLN A 87 -2.46 -14.47 1.94
C GLN A 87 -3.55 -15.30 1.27
N ALA A 88 -4.13 -16.28 1.97
CA ALA A 88 -5.18 -17.14 1.44
C ALA A 88 -6.42 -16.34 1.02
N ALA A 89 -6.82 -15.38 1.86
CA ALA A 89 -7.96 -14.50 1.57
C ALA A 89 -7.72 -13.56 0.40
N SER A 90 -6.48 -13.06 0.26
CA SER A 90 -6.14 -12.06 -0.76
C SER A 90 -5.80 -12.69 -2.12
N LEU A 91 -4.96 -13.74 -2.14
CA LEU A 91 -4.35 -14.27 -3.36
C LEU A 91 -5.40 -14.75 -4.37
N LYS A 92 -6.49 -15.36 -3.92
CA LYS A 92 -7.55 -15.80 -4.82
C LYS A 92 -8.17 -14.61 -5.57
N ALA A 93 -8.45 -13.51 -4.88
CA ALA A 93 -9.04 -12.34 -5.51
C ALA A 93 -8.06 -11.58 -6.41
N THR A 94 -6.83 -11.41 -5.94
CA THR A 94 -5.85 -10.58 -6.66
C THR A 94 -5.27 -11.29 -7.88
N LEU A 95 -5.11 -12.62 -7.85
CA LEU A 95 -4.70 -13.40 -9.02
C LEU A 95 -5.80 -13.47 -10.09
N ASP A 96 -7.08 -13.29 -9.71
CA ASP A 96 -8.19 -13.11 -10.66
C ASP A 96 -8.23 -11.69 -11.26
N GLY A 97 -7.24 -10.83 -10.95
CA GLY A 97 -7.15 -9.46 -11.45
C GLY A 97 -8.09 -8.47 -10.75
N ARG A 98 -8.63 -8.81 -9.56
CA ARG A 98 -9.46 -7.90 -8.78
C ARG A 98 -8.61 -7.01 -7.87
N ASP A 99 -8.98 -5.75 -7.80
CA ASP A 99 -8.39 -4.79 -6.85
C ASP A 99 -8.74 -5.17 -5.41
N LEU A 100 -7.77 -5.04 -4.51
CA LEU A 100 -7.92 -5.40 -3.11
C LEU A 100 -7.25 -4.35 -2.22
N MET A 101 -7.99 -3.85 -1.24
CA MET A 101 -7.43 -3.12 -0.10
C MET A 101 -7.33 -4.05 1.11
N GLY A 102 -6.13 -4.21 1.65
CA GLY A 102 -5.89 -5.10 2.80
C GLY A 102 -5.20 -4.38 3.95
N GLN A 103 -5.79 -4.43 5.14
CA GLN A 103 -5.15 -4.01 6.39
C GLN A 103 -4.82 -5.23 7.25
N ALA A 104 -3.56 -5.38 7.64
CA ALA A 104 -3.14 -6.40 8.61
C ALA A 104 -1.83 -6.00 9.28
N GLN A 105 -1.49 -6.62 10.41
CA GLN A 105 -0.23 -6.38 11.13
C GLN A 105 1.01 -6.70 10.28
N THR A 106 2.15 -6.07 10.57
CA THR A 106 3.45 -6.44 9.98
C THR A 106 3.78 -7.91 10.26
N GLY A 107 4.45 -8.58 9.32
CA GLY A 107 4.82 -10.00 9.46
C GLY A 107 3.74 -10.99 9.01
N THR A 108 2.55 -10.54 8.61
CA THR A 108 1.47 -11.43 8.12
C THR A 108 1.60 -11.85 6.65
N GLY A 109 2.65 -11.43 5.95
CA GLY A 109 2.94 -11.91 4.60
C GLY A 109 2.29 -11.13 3.44
N LYS A 110 1.68 -9.95 3.70
CA LYS A 110 1.08 -9.08 2.66
C LYS A 110 2.04 -8.69 1.54
N THR A 111 3.32 -8.47 1.84
CA THR A 111 4.33 -8.14 0.82
C THR A 111 4.47 -9.27 -0.21
N ALA A 112 4.50 -10.53 0.25
CA ALA A 112 4.57 -11.67 -0.66
C ALA A 112 3.29 -11.78 -1.51
N THR A 113 2.10 -11.54 -0.94
CA THR A 113 0.84 -11.47 -1.70
C THR A 113 0.91 -10.45 -2.82
N PHE A 114 1.33 -9.23 -2.50
CA PHE A 114 1.43 -8.15 -3.49
C PHE A 114 2.41 -8.51 -4.60
N LEU A 115 3.61 -9.02 -4.25
CA LEU A 115 4.61 -9.41 -5.24
C LEU A 115 4.15 -10.56 -6.13
N LEU A 116 3.53 -11.59 -5.55
CA LEU A 116 2.97 -12.71 -6.33
C LEU A 116 1.90 -12.20 -7.31
N THR A 117 1.06 -11.28 -6.89
CA THR A 117 0.03 -10.68 -7.76
C THR A 117 0.63 -9.89 -8.92
N VAL A 118 1.68 -9.09 -8.66
CA VAL A 118 2.30 -8.24 -9.68
C VAL A 118 3.09 -9.05 -10.72
N ILE A 119 3.68 -10.17 -10.32
CA ILE A 119 4.57 -10.97 -11.18
C ILE A 119 3.82 -12.09 -11.92
N ASN A 120 2.65 -12.50 -11.44
CA ASN A 120 1.84 -13.57 -12.02
C ASN A 120 1.32 -13.25 -13.42
#